data_AF-A0DP51-F1
#
_entry.id   AF-A0DP51-F1
#
_cell.length_a   1.000
_cell.length_b   1.000
_cell.length_c   1.000
_cell.angle_alpha   90.00
_cell.angle_beta   90.00
_cell.angle_gamma   90.00
#
_symmetry.space_group_name_H-M   'P 1'
#
loop_
_entity.id
_entity.type
_entity.pdbx_description
1 polymer ?
#
loop_
_entity_poly.entity_id
_entity_poly.type
_entity_poly.pdbx_seq_one_letter_code
_entity_poly.pdbx_strand_id
1 'polypeptide(L)'
;MSSEIWRLFDQVQPVLLFLMMCIVVWIWVWCTQLNDSIKRIEKLKNESLLQNGKLTNHNSSEKNNNRKNQKKKNDHKTPQNPQSNLNHENQDKQDSQESIEKDQVENSKKQKQIESLKQKESLIEQQSYEINNLKIEYQSIKKENERIQEENKGIKEENITMKEAIQKLEQLQNQIQSEMKEQKKKLNEMPLLFEKETNKKNDNFQEEMKQLKNQLQGEIRQLQGEIKQLIDQVQNQQAIINDQSQEVRHDITKVNQNLEILNKRLERVEEQILDQKNQIQKIGNPQEKIEQLTNEIQKMKEDLKKLIPPSPSPPLPPSPPPLPQDDTIISKLYNLTCRARSVQPQYRNFVSDFQNQSCLIQEYSFKMEFKNKLKQQLNGMRRARGDGNCFYTSFVFQYLDFMINNSKNAQYEQLIQQISMLPFEIYYGNEMYNQNDFDNMKYKFIGVCQHLRSQIEEERQNQFFQYFKDEENEFYGLSIVFLRNLAFKFCSEDSEISVNFQALGLNLKEQLLEWEFDCQSNENVITILSQKLNIHTIVFQIENQSFQILEYNFSSNPITKIYLLFQPGHYNIGIPKVEQQLE
;
A
#
# COMPACT_ATOMS: atom_id res chain seq x y z
N MET A 1 60.22 -30.39 53.31
CA MET A 1 60.04 -29.29 52.34
C MET A 1 58.97 -29.57 51.28
N SER A 2 58.76 -30.81 50.81
CA SER A 2 57.69 -31.10 49.83
C SER A 2 56.27 -31.15 50.43
N SER A 3 56.09 -31.51 51.71
CA SER A 3 54.75 -31.69 52.29
C SER A 3 54.01 -30.39 52.62
N GLU A 4 54.71 -29.30 52.96
CA GLU A 4 54.08 -28.02 53.31
C GLU A 4 53.68 -27.20 52.09
N ILE A 5 54.43 -27.31 50.99
CA ILE A 5 54.09 -26.68 49.71
C ILE A 5 52.86 -27.37 49.10
N TRP A 6 52.80 -28.70 49.14
CA TRP A 6 51.59 -29.44 48.75
C TRP A 6 50.39 -29.07 49.62
N ARG A 7 50.60 -28.83 50.91
CA ARG A 7 49.55 -28.41 51.84
C ARG A 7 49.03 -26.99 51.56
N LEU A 8 49.88 -26.07 51.12
CA LEU A 8 49.48 -24.72 50.67
C LEU A 8 48.78 -24.76 49.31
N PHE A 9 49.26 -25.61 48.38
CA PHE A 9 48.61 -25.81 47.09
C PHE A 9 47.20 -26.42 47.26
N ASP A 10 47.06 -27.43 48.12
CA ASP A 10 45.78 -28.03 48.52
C ASP A 10 44.83 -27.02 49.21
N GLN A 11 45.36 -25.96 49.81
CA GLN A 11 44.54 -24.91 50.43
C GLN A 11 44.10 -23.82 49.44
N VAL A 12 44.90 -23.53 48.42
CA VAL A 12 44.65 -22.44 47.45
C VAL A 12 43.87 -22.93 46.23
N GLN A 13 44.12 -24.16 45.76
CA GLN A 13 43.44 -24.74 44.60
C GLN A 13 41.90 -24.78 44.74
N PRO A 14 41.31 -25.12 45.91
CA PRO A 14 39.85 -25.11 46.08
C PRO A 14 39.26 -23.71 45.97
N VAL A 15 39.99 -22.68 46.41
CA VAL A 15 39.54 -21.28 46.38
C VAL A 15 39.52 -20.75 44.95
N LEU A 16 40.55 -21.07 44.16
CA LEU A 16 40.61 -20.71 42.73
C LEU A 16 39.55 -21.44 41.90
N LEU A 17 39.37 -22.75 42.14
CA LEU A 17 38.29 -23.53 41.51
C LEU A 17 36.91 -23.00 41.90
N PHE A 18 36.72 -22.62 43.16
CA PHE A 18 35.47 -22.02 43.64
C PHE A 18 35.20 -20.68 42.96
N LEU A 19 36.20 -19.81 42.82
CA LEU A 19 36.06 -18.53 42.12
C LEU A 19 35.75 -18.73 40.62
N MET A 20 36.43 -19.65 39.94
CA MET A 20 36.10 -20.00 38.55
C MET A 20 34.68 -20.56 38.42
N MET A 21 34.24 -21.45 39.32
CA MET A 21 32.87 -21.94 39.33
C MET A 21 31.86 -20.82 39.59
N CYS A 22 32.13 -19.90 40.50
CA CYS A 22 31.27 -18.74 40.75
C CYS A 22 31.14 -17.86 39.49
N ILE A 23 32.23 -17.62 38.77
CA ILE A 23 32.23 -16.85 37.52
C ILE A 23 31.42 -17.58 36.43
N VAL A 24 31.63 -18.88 36.25
CA VAL A 24 30.90 -19.68 35.25
C VAL A 24 29.41 -19.75 35.57
N VAL A 25 29.05 -19.97 36.84
CA VAL A 25 27.64 -19.97 37.28
C VAL A 25 27.02 -18.59 37.10
N TRP A 26 27.77 -17.52 37.38
CA TRP A 26 27.26 -16.15 37.21
C TRP A 26 27.04 -15.79 35.74
N ILE A 27 27.97 -16.13 34.85
CA ILE A 27 27.80 -16.00 33.39
C ILE A 27 26.60 -16.82 32.91
N TRP A 28 26.44 -18.05 33.40
CA TRP A 28 25.31 -18.90 33.03
C TRP A 28 23.96 -18.35 33.52
N VAL A 29 23.89 -17.84 34.75
CA VAL A 29 22.68 -17.17 35.29
C VAL A 29 22.36 -15.91 34.49
N TRP A 30 23.39 -15.15 34.09
CA TRP A 30 23.19 -13.95 33.29
C TRP A 30 22.71 -14.27 31.87
N CYS A 31 23.31 -15.25 31.19
CA CYS A 31 22.85 -15.71 29.87
C CYS A 31 21.42 -16.26 29.90
N THR A 32 21.03 -16.95 30.97
CA THR A 32 19.65 -17.44 31.13
C THR A 32 18.66 -16.31 31.38
N GLN A 33 19.01 -15.31 32.21
CA GLN A 33 18.19 -14.11 32.41
C GLN A 33 18.04 -13.28 31.12
N LEU A 34 19.10 -13.16 30.33
CA LEU A 34 19.06 -12.50 29.02
C LEU A 34 18.11 -13.23 28.07
N ASN A 35 18.21 -14.56 27.98
CA ASN A 35 17.35 -15.39 27.15
C ASN A 35 15.87 -15.32 27.57
N ASP A 36 15.59 -15.32 28.88
CA ASP A 36 14.23 -15.15 29.39
C ASP A 36 13.66 -13.75 29.11
N SER A 37 14.52 -12.72 29.12
CA SER A 37 14.13 -11.36 28.76
C SER A 37 13.76 -11.27 27.27
N ILE A 38 14.55 -11.89 26.40
CA ILE A 38 14.25 -12.00 24.96
C ILE A 38 12.91 -12.71 24.72
N LYS A 39 12.67 -13.85 25.40
CA LYS A 39 11.40 -14.59 25.28
C LYS A 39 10.19 -13.81 25.79
N ARG A 40 10.35 -13.00 26.86
CA ARG A 40 9.29 -12.11 27.36
C ARG A 40 8.96 -11.02 26.33
N ILE A 41 9.96 -10.47 25.66
CA ILE A 41 9.78 -9.48 24.60
C ILE A 41 9.01 -10.10 23.42
N GLU A 42 9.39 -11.29 22.97
CA GLU A 42 8.67 -12.01 21.91
C GLU A 42 7.23 -12.34 22.30
N LYS A 43 7.01 -12.76 23.55
CA LYS A 43 5.67 -13.03 24.08
C LYS A 43 4.80 -11.78 24.12
N LEU A 44 5.34 -10.64 24.60
CA LEU A 44 4.61 -9.36 24.61
C LEU A 44 4.29 -8.87 23.20
N LYS A 45 5.19 -9.11 22.23
CA LYS A 45 4.98 -8.83 20.81
C LYS A 45 3.85 -9.69 20.22
N ASN A 46 3.70 -10.93 20.67
CA ASN A 46 2.64 -11.84 20.22
C ASN A 46 1.30 -11.60 20.94
N GLU A 47 1.31 -11.22 22.22
CA GLU A 47 0.10 -10.91 22.99
C GLU A 47 -0.54 -9.56 22.56
N SER A 48 0.27 -8.57 22.15
CA SER A 48 -0.25 -7.33 21.55
C SER A 48 -0.95 -7.58 20.21
N LEU A 49 -0.50 -8.58 19.44
CA LEU A 49 -1.18 -9.04 18.21
C LEU A 49 -2.53 -9.74 18.50
N LEU A 50 -2.66 -10.43 19.64
CA LEU A 50 -3.87 -11.16 20.02
C LEU A 50 -4.93 -10.31 20.73
N GLN A 51 -4.56 -9.30 21.52
CA GLN A 51 -5.52 -8.42 22.20
C GLN A 51 -6.26 -7.48 21.23
N ASN A 52 -5.64 -7.14 20.10
CA ASN A 52 -6.30 -6.35 19.03
C ASN A 52 -7.39 -7.14 18.27
N GLY A 53 -7.50 -8.46 18.46
CA GLY A 53 -8.49 -9.31 17.79
C GLY A 53 -9.82 -9.55 18.55
N LYS A 54 -9.96 -9.12 19.82
CA LYS A 54 -11.11 -9.50 20.68
C LYS A 54 -12.14 -8.39 20.98
N LEU A 55 -11.93 -7.16 20.54
CA LEU A 55 -12.78 -6.01 20.93
C LEU A 55 -13.97 -5.69 20.00
N THR A 56 -14.23 -6.48 18.96
CA THR A 56 -15.30 -6.18 17.98
C THR A 56 -16.35 -7.28 17.88
N ASN A 57 -17.02 -7.61 18.99
CA ASN A 57 -18.23 -8.44 18.94
C ASN A 57 -19.20 -8.09 20.08
N HIS A 58 -19.85 -6.92 19.97
CA HIS A 58 -21.22 -6.72 20.45
C HIS A 58 -21.75 -5.37 19.96
N ASN A 59 -22.68 -5.40 19.01
CA ASN A 59 -23.89 -4.56 18.94
C ASN A 59 -24.42 -4.50 17.50
N SER A 60 -25.58 -5.08 17.25
CA SER A 60 -26.70 -4.42 16.56
C SER A 60 -27.81 -5.42 16.24
N SER A 61 -28.90 -5.32 17.01
CA SER A 61 -30.21 -5.85 16.66
C SER A 61 -31.17 -4.68 16.83
N GLU A 62 -31.54 -4.02 15.74
CA GLU A 62 -32.74 -3.18 15.70
C GLU A 62 -33.27 -3.11 14.27
N LYS A 63 -34.41 -3.78 14.04
CA LYS A 63 -35.22 -3.70 12.83
C LYS A 63 -36.22 -2.56 12.99
N ASN A 64 -36.28 -1.65 12.02
CA ASN A 64 -37.39 -0.71 11.89
C ASN A 64 -38.20 -0.95 10.61
N ASN A 65 -39.50 -1.15 10.84
CA ASN A 65 -40.60 -1.25 9.89
C ASN A 65 -41.14 0.14 9.51
N ASN A 66 -41.96 0.15 8.46
CA ASN A 66 -42.90 1.19 7.98
C ASN A 66 -42.38 2.07 6.83
N ARG A 67 -43.16 2.42 5.79
CA ARG A 67 -44.63 2.54 5.67
C ARG A 67 -45.09 2.56 4.21
N LYS A 68 -46.30 2.06 3.97
CA LYS A 68 -47.15 2.21 2.77
C LYS A 68 -47.74 3.63 2.69
N ASN A 69 -47.98 4.15 1.47
CA ASN A 69 -49.32 4.55 0.98
C ASN A 69 -49.25 5.38 -0.31
N GLN A 70 -49.98 4.94 -1.35
CA GLN A 70 -50.60 5.83 -2.34
C GLN A 70 -51.96 5.24 -2.75
N LYS A 71 -53.01 6.08 -2.71
CA LYS A 71 -54.31 5.79 -3.33
C LYS A 71 -54.80 7.06 -4.04
N LYS A 72 -54.99 6.93 -5.35
CA LYS A 72 -55.58 7.90 -6.28
C LYS A 72 -57.10 7.99 -6.09
N LYS A 73 -57.69 9.14 -6.40
CA LYS A 73 -59.04 9.27 -6.95
C LYS A 73 -59.07 10.37 -8.02
N ASN A 74 -59.58 9.99 -9.19
CA ASN A 74 -60.00 10.83 -10.30
C ASN A 74 -61.41 11.37 -10.04
N ASP A 75 -61.81 12.46 -10.71
CA ASP A 75 -63.17 12.58 -11.24
C ASP A 75 -63.23 13.52 -12.47
N HIS A 76 -64.13 13.14 -13.38
CA HIS A 76 -64.43 13.66 -14.71
C HIS A 76 -65.14 15.02 -14.76
N LYS A 77 -65.05 15.72 -15.90
CA LYS A 77 -66.20 16.40 -16.54
C LYS A 77 -65.97 16.67 -18.05
N THR A 78 -67.04 16.44 -18.82
CA THR A 78 -67.20 16.52 -20.29
C THR A 78 -67.71 17.91 -20.76
N PRO A 79 -67.76 18.20 -22.08
CA PRO A 79 -67.65 19.55 -22.65
C PRO A 79 -68.96 20.13 -23.23
N GLN A 80 -68.94 21.42 -23.59
CA GLN A 80 -69.87 22.08 -24.52
C GLN A 80 -69.12 23.02 -25.48
N ASN A 81 -69.65 23.14 -26.69
CA ASN A 81 -69.11 23.81 -27.88
C ASN A 81 -70.02 25.04 -28.26
N PRO A 82 -69.82 25.79 -29.37
CA PRO A 82 -69.30 27.16 -29.35
C PRO A 82 -70.20 28.19 -30.05
N GLN A 83 -69.88 29.50 -30.02
CA GLN A 83 -70.22 30.44 -31.11
C GLN A 83 -69.47 31.79 -31.09
N SER A 84 -68.96 32.15 -32.28
CA SER A 84 -68.76 33.48 -32.92
C SER A 84 -68.06 34.65 -32.21
N ASN A 85 -66.95 35.14 -32.77
CA ASN A 85 -66.91 36.41 -33.53
C ASN A 85 -65.51 36.68 -34.14
N LEU A 86 -65.50 37.09 -35.41
CA LEU A 86 -64.35 37.65 -36.14
C LEU A 86 -64.42 39.18 -36.09
N ASN A 87 -63.28 39.83 -35.80
CA ASN A 87 -62.77 41.08 -36.40
C ASN A 87 -62.01 41.93 -35.37
N HIS A 88 -60.68 41.76 -35.31
CA HIS A 88 -59.65 42.77 -35.03
C HIS A 88 -58.30 42.02 -34.93
N GLU A 89 -57.50 41.95 -36.00
CA GLU A 89 -56.37 40.99 -36.03
C GLU A 89 -55.01 41.53 -36.50
N ASN A 90 -54.84 42.86 -36.55
CA ASN A 90 -53.56 43.43 -37.01
C ASN A 90 -52.91 44.45 -36.05
N GLN A 91 -53.51 44.75 -34.90
CA GLN A 91 -52.89 45.60 -33.86
C GLN A 91 -52.48 44.78 -32.62
N ASP A 92 -53.25 43.74 -32.29
CA ASP A 92 -52.90 42.79 -31.20
C ASP A 92 -51.66 41.93 -31.50
N LYS A 93 -51.28 41.76 -32.77
CA LYS A 93 -50.11 40.92 -33.12
C LYS A 93 -48.78 41.55 -32.72
N GLN A 94 -48.68 42.88 -32.68
CA GLN A 94 -47.44 43.58 -32.36
C GLN A 94 -47.23 43.68 -30.85
N ASP A 95 -48.29 43.97 -30.08
CA ASP A 95 -48.26 43.96 -28.61
C ASP A 95 -48.05 42.53 -28.05
N SER A 96 -48.60 41.52 -28.73
CA SER A 96 -48.36 40.11 -28.37
C SER A 96 -46.91 39.69 -28.58
N GLN A 97 -46.23 40.22 -29.60
CA GLN A 97 -44.85 39.86 -29.92
C GLN A 97 -43.86 40.46 -28.91
N GLU A 98 -44.10 41.71 -28.48
CA GLU A 98 -43.27 42.37 -27.45
C GLU A 98 -43.45 41.75 -26.06
N SER A 99 -44.65 41.24 -25.74
CA SER A 99 -44.90 40.45 -24.52
C SER A 99 -44.13 39.13 -24.52
N ILE A 100 -44.15 38.41 -25.64
CA ILE A 100 -43.44 37.13 -25.78
C ILE A 100 -41.92 37.32 -25.63
N GLU A 101 -41.37 38.41 -26.17
CA GLU A 101 -39.93 38.69 -26.09
C GLU A 101 -39.49 39.04 -24.65
N LYS A 102 -40.32 39.79 -23.91
CA LYS A 102 -40.10 40.07 -22.48
C LYS A 102 -40.13 38.79 -21.63
N ASP A 103 -41.09 37.91 -21.87
CA ASP A 103 -41.22 36.63 -21.16
C ASP A 103 -40.06 35.67 -21.46
N GLN A 104 -39.55 35.66 -22.70
CA GLN A 104 -38.36 34.89 -23.08
C GLN A 104 -37.09 35.39 -22.38
N VAL A 105 -36.91 36.71 -22.27
CA VAL A 105 -35.78 37.31 -21.55
C VAL A 105 -35.85 37.00 -20.05
N GLU A 106 -37.04 37.06 -19.45
CA GLU A 106 -37.22 36.72 -18.03
C GLU A 106 -36.95 35.22 -17.76
N ASN A 107 -37.45 34.34 -18.62
CA ASN A 107 -37.20 32.89 -18.53
C ASN A 107 -35.69 32.58 -18.64
N SER A 108 -34.98 33.24 -19.57
CA SER A 108 -33.52 33.10 -19.70
C SER A 108 -32.78 33.53 -18.42
N LYS A 109 -33.20 34.62 -17.77
CA LYS A 109 -32.62 35.07 -16.49
C LYS A 109 -32.85 34.06 -15.36
N LYS A 110 -34.07 33.52 -15.23
CA LYS A 110 -34.41 32.49 -14.22
C LYS A 110 -33.64 31.20 -14.44
N GLN A 111 -33.45 30.80 -15.70
CA GLN A 111 -32.71 29.59 -16.05
C GLN A 111 -31.22 29.71 -15.72
N LYS A 112 -30.59 30.86 -16.00
CA LYS A 112 -29.22 31.17 -15.55
C LYS A 112 -29.06 31.16 -14.03
N GLN A 113 -30.09 31.60 -13.30
CA GLN A 113 -30.08 31.57 -11.84
C GLN A 113 -30.16 30.12 -11.30
N ILE A 114 -30.96 29.25 -11.92
CA ILE A 114 -31.03 27.82 -11.57
C ILE A 114 -29.68 27.13 -11.85
N GLU A 115 -29.06 27.39 -13.00
CA GLU A 115 -27.74 26.83 -13.34
C GLU A 115 -26.67 27.26 -12.34
N SER A 116 -26.66 28.54 -11.95
CA SER A 116 -25.74 29.05 -10.94
C SER A 116 -25.93 28.39 -9.57
N LEU A 117 -27.18 28.11 -9.15
CA LEU A 117 -27.45 27.41 -7.89
C LEU A 117 -27.01 25.94 -7.94
N LYS A 118 -27.29 25.24 -9.04
CA LYS A 118 -26.85 23.84 -9.24
C LYS A 118 -25.32 23.71 -9.24
N GLN A 119 -24.61 24.67 -9.84
CA GLN A 119 -23.15 24.72 -9.79
C GLN A 119 -22.63 24.88 -8.36
N LYS A 120 -23.29 25.71 -7.53
CA LYS A 120 -22.93 25.86 -6.11
C LYS A 120 -23.21 24.61 -5.28
N GLU A 121 -24.34 23.92 -5.51
CA GLU A 121 -24.64 22.63 -4.84
C GLU A 121 -23.59 21.57 -5.20
N SER A 122 -23.25 21.44 -6.49
CA SER A 122 -22.21 20.53 -6.96
C SER A 122 -20.82 20.84 -6.35
N LEU A 123 -20.47 22.12 -6.22
CA LEU A 123 -19.21 22.52 -5.59
C LEU A 123 -19.17 22.15 -4.09
N ILE A 124 -20.28 22.30 -3.37
CA ILE A 124 -20.39 21.89 -1.96
C ILE A 124 -20.25 20.37 -1.80
N GLU A 125 -20.84 19.58 -2.71
CA GLU A 125 -20.68 18.13 -2.71
C GLU A 125 -19.22 17.73 -2.94
N GLN A 126 -18.55 18.37 -3.92
CA GLN A 126 -17.13 18.14 -4.20
C GLN A 126 -16.24 18.50 -2.98
N GLN A 127 -16.49 19.63 -2.33
CA GLN A 127 -15.74 20.04 -1.13
C GLN A 127 -16.04 19.14 0.08
N SER A 128 -17.28 18.69 0.24
CA SER A 128 -17.65 17.73 1.31
C SER A 128 -16.94 16.40 1.12
N TYR A 129 -16.79 15.96 -0.14
CA TYR A 129 -16.01 14.79 -0.50
C TYR A 129 -14.51 15.00 -0.19
N GLU A 130 -13.93 16.15 -0.53
CA GLU A 130 -12.55 16.49 -0.18
C GLU A 130 -12.31 16.46 1.34
N ILE A 131 -13.24 17.00 2.15
CA ILE A 131 -13.15 16.94 3.62
C ILE A 131 -13.10 15.50 4.12
N ASN A 132 -13.91 14.60 3.57
CA ASN A 132 -13.92 13.21 4.00
C ASN A 132 -12.58 12.53 3.70
N ASN A 133 -11.98 12.81 2.53
CA ASN A 133 -10.65 12.30 2.20
C ASN A 133 -9.56 12.86 3.11
N LEU A 134 -9.56 14.17 3.38
CA LEU A 134 -8.62 14.79 4.30
C LEU A 134 -8.76 14.22 5.72
N LYS A 135 -9.98 13.90 6.16
CA LYS A 135 -10.22 13.23 7.45
C LYS A 135 -9.66 11.81 7.49
N ILE A 136 -9.82 11.05 6.41
CA ILE A 136 -9.24 9.70 6.29
C ILE A 136 -7.70 9.78 6.33
N GLU A 137 -7.11 10.68 5.55
CA GLU A 137 -5.67 10.93 5.54
C GLU A 137 -5.16 11.33 6.94
N TYR A 138 -5.85 12.23 7.62
CA TYR A 138 -5.52 12.66 8.98
C TYR A 138 -5.53 11.50 9.98
N GLN A 139 -6.56 10.66 9.94
CA GLN A 139 -6.62 9.47 10.81
C GLN A 139 -5.49 8.49 10.52
N SER A 140 -5.10 8.33 9.25
CA SER A 140 -3.98 7.47 8.87
C SER A 140 -2.65 7.99 9.42
N ILE A 141 -2.34 9.27 9.18
CA ILE A 141 -1.10 9.89 9.68
C ILE A 141 -1.08 9.90 11.21
N LYS A 142 -2.22 10.11 11.86
CA LYS A 142 -2.33 10.07 13.32
C LYS A 142 -1.96 8.69 13.87
N LYS A 143 -2.48 7.60 13.28
CA LYS A 143 -2.12 6.23 13.67
C LYS A 143 -0.64 5.94 13.48
N GLU A 144 -0.05 6.44 12.40
CA GLU A 144 1.38 6.29 12.17
C GLU A 144 2.21 7.06 13.21
N ASN A 145 1.78 8.26 13.59
CA ASN A 145 2.41 9.00 14.69
C ASN A 145 2.35 8.19 16.00
N GLU A 146 1.19 7.63 16.35
CA GLU A 146 1.03 6.79 17.55
C GLU A 146 2.01 5.59 17.53
N ARG A 147 2.14 4.91 16.38
CA ARG A 147 3.09 3.80 16.19
C ARG A 147 4.54 4.24 16.41
N ILE A 148 4.96 5.36 15.81
CA ILE A 148 6.33 5.88 15.95
C ILE A 148 6.61 6.33 17.39
N GLN A 149 5.61 6.86 18.10
CA GLN A 149 5.74 7.21 19.53
C GLN A 149 5.95 5.98 20.41
N GLU A 150 5.26 4.87 20.13
CA GLU A 150 5.48 3.59 20.83
C GLU A 150 6.88 3.03 20.56
N GLU A 151 7.34 3.08 19.30
CA GLU A 151 8.70 2.67 18.92
C GLU A 151 9.77 3.51 19.65
N ASN A 152 9.60 4.83 19.70
CA ASN A 152 10.46 5.74 20.46
C ASN A 152 10.47 5.45 21.96
N LYS A 153 9.34 4.98 22.52
CA LYS A 153 9.27 4.56 23.93
C LYS A 153 10.13 3.31 24.16
N GLY A 154 10.03 2.31 23.28
CA GLY A 154 10.87 1.10 23.35
C GLY A 154 12.36 1.41 23.28
N ILE A 155 12.78 2.26 22.33
CA ILE A 155 14.18 2.70 22.19
C ILE A 155 14.69 3.40 23.46
N LYS A 156 13.86 4.22 24.11
CA LYS A 156 14.23 4.89 25.37
C LYS A 156 14.44 3.90 26.52
N GLU A 157 13.58 2.89 26.63
CA GLU A 157 13.70 1.85 27.66
C GLU A 157 14.96 0.98 27.45
N GLU A 158 15.28 0.66 26.19
CA GLU A 158 16.50 -0.06 25.83
C GLU A 158 17.76 0.78 26.17
N ASN A 159 17.75 2.07 25.85
CA ASN A 159 18.84 3.00 26.16
C ASN A 159 19.10 3.11 27.68
N ILE A 160 18.03 3.13 28.50
CA ILE A 160 18.15 3.12 29.97
C ILE A 160 18.82 1.82 30.43
N THR A 161 18.35 0.68 29.93
CA THR A 161 18.88 -0.64 30.29
C THR A 161 20.36 -0.77 29.92
N MET A 162 20.75 -0.24 28.77
CA MET A 162 22.14 -0.25 28.31
C MET A 162 23.05 0.63 29.17
N LYS A 163 22.58 1.81 29.59
CA LYS A 163 23.32 2.66 30.54
C LYS A 163 23.55 1.98 31.88
N GLU A 164 22.54 1.28 32.40
CA GLU A 164 22.68 0.48 33.62
C GLU A 164 23.69 -0.66 33.44
N ALA A 165 23.71 -1.31 32.28
CA ALA A 165 24.69 -2.34 31.96
C ALA A 165 26.13 -1.79 31.92
N ILE A 166 26.34 -0.65 31.26
CA ILE A 166 27.64 0.05 31.24
C ILE A 166 28.10 0.36 32.67
N GLN A 167 27.21 0.93 33.49
CA GLN A 167 27.54 1.27 34.88
C GLN A 167 27.94 0.03 35.71
N LYS A 168 27.26 -1.10 35.52
CA LYS A 168 27.61 -2.37 36.19
C LYS A 168 28.97 -2.90 35.74
N LEU A 169 29.28 -2.81 34.44
CA LEU A 169 30.58 -3.23 33.91
C LEU A 169 31.73 -2.37 34.45
N GLU A 170 31.53 -1.05 34.55
CA GLU A 170 32.50 -0.14 35.14
C GLU A 170 32.72 -0.43 36.64
N GLN A 171 31.65 -0.72 37.39
CA GLN A 171 31.74 -1.13 38.79
C GLN A 171 32.54 -2.44 38.95
N LEU A 172 32.26 -3.44 38.10
CA LEU A 172 32.97 -4.71 38.11
C LEU A 172 34.45 -4.53 37.76
N GLN A 173 34.75 -3.69 36.76
CA GLN A 173 36.12 -3.35 36.39
C GLN A 173 36.88 -2.71 37.57
N ASN A 174 36.24 -1.78 38.30
CA ASN A 174 36.83 -1.15 39.47
C ASN A 174 37.04 -2.15 40.63
N GLN A 175 36.08 -3.07 40.84
CA GLN A 175 36.21 -4.12 41.83
C GLN A 175 37.40 -5.03 41.51
N ILE A 176 37.49 -5.55 40.29
CA ILE A 176 38.61 -6.39 39.85
C ILE A 176 39.95 -5.67 40.01
N GLN A 177 40.03 -4.38 39.67
CA GLN A 177 41.25 -3.60 39.88
C GLN A 177 41.63 -3.47 41.35
N SER A 178 40.67 -3.33 42.26
CA SER A 178 40.92 -3.26 43.71
C SER A 178 41.40 -4.60 44.27
N GLU A 179 40.73 -5.70 43.92
CA GLU A 179 41.11 -7.07 44.34
C GLU A 179 42.49 -7.43 43.80
N MET A 180 42.80 -7.06 42.56
CA MET A 180 44.14 -7.21 41.98
C MET A 180 45.21 -6.43 42.75
N LYS A 181 44.93 -5.19 43.16
CA LYS A 181 45.88 -4.41 43.98
C LYS A 181 46.14 -5.11 45.31
N GLU A 182 45.11 -5.68 45.93
CA GLU A 182 45.24 -6.42 47.18
C GLU A 182 46.01 -7.73 47.00
N GLN A 183 45.69 -8.54 45.97
CA GLN A 183 46.42 -9.77 45.68
C GLN A 183 47.89 -9.51 45.35
N LYS A 184 48.18 -8.45 44.59
CA LYS A 184 49.57 -8.03 44.29
C LYS A 184 50.32 -7.64 45.57
N LYS A 185 49.64 -7.00 46.52
CA LYS A 185 50.21 -6.68 47.84
C LYS A 185 50.53 -7.97 48.62
N LYS A 186 49.57 -8.90 48.75
CA LYS A 186 49.77 -10.21 49.41
C LYS A 186 50.91 -11.01 48.77
N LEU A 187 50.97 -11.04 47.45
CA LEU A 187 52.02 -11.76 46.69
C LEU A 187 53.42 -11.16 46.91
N ASN A 188 53.52 -9.85 47.12
CA ASN A 188 54.80 -9.20 47.43
C ASN A 188 55.22 -9.34 48.90
N GLU A 189 54.27 -9.59 49.81
CA GLU A 189 54.54 -9.82 51.25
C GLU A 189 54.97 -11.27 51.54
N MET A 190 54.63 -12.22 50.66
CA MET A 190 54.87 -13.66 50.85
C MET A 190 56.36 -14.08 50.92
N PRO A 191 57.31 -13.50 50.14
CA PRO A 191 58.75 -13.83 50.26
C PRO A 191 59.35 -13.48 51.62
N LEU A 192 58.87 -12.40 52.26
CA LEU A 192 59.35 -11.93 53.58
C LEU A 192 58.98 -12.90 54.71
N LEU A 193 57.94 -13.71 54.53
CA LEU A 193 57.56 -14.75 55.49
C LEU A 193 58.43 -16.00 55.34
N PHE A 194 58.81 -16.37 54.11
CA PHE A 194 59.63 -17.55 53.82
C PHE A 194 61.14 -17.35 54.07
N GLU A 195 61.67 -16.14 53.89
CA GLU A 195 63.08 -15.80 54.17
C GLU A 195 63.44 -15.96 55.66
N LYS A 196 62.45 -15.88 56.56
CA LYS A 196 62.66 -16.09 58.00
C LYS A 196 62.77 -17.56 58.41
N GLU A 197 62.33 -18.50 57.58
CA GLU A 197 62.25 -19.93 57.97
C GLU A 197 63.31 -20.83 57.32
N THR A 198 64.02 -20.40 56.26
CA THR A 198 64.84 -21.35 55.47
C THR A 198 66.23 -20.82 55.08
N ASN A 199 67.18 -20.89 56.02
CA ASN A 199 68.61 -20.78 55.73
C ASN A 199 69.15 -22.07 55.09
N LYS A 200 68.86 -22.33 53.80
CA LYS A 200 69.71 -23.06 52.82
C LYS A 200 68.95 -23.48 51.57
N LYS A 201 69.46 -23.04 50.41
CA LYS A 201 69.34 -23.61 49.05
C LYS A 201 67.95 -24.12 48.65
N ASN A 202 67.14 -23.25 48.06
CA ASN A 202 66.02 -23.71 47.25
C ASN A 202 65.76 -22.77 46.04
N ASP A 203 66.76 -22.64 45.18
CA ASP A 203 66.67 -21.86 43.92
C ASP A 203 65.50 -22.35 43.03
N ASN A 204 65.14 -23.63 43.15
CA ASN A 204 64.03 -24.22 42.39
C ASN A 204 62.66 -23.65 42.81
N PHE A 205 62.45 -23.41 44.10
CA PHE A 205 61.19 -22.83 44.61
C PHE A 205 61.03 -21.36 44.22
N GLN A 206 62.13 -20.59 44.22
CA GLN A 206 62.13 -19.21 43.74
C GLN A 206 61.72 -19.13 42.27
N GLU A 207 62.19 -20.07 41.43
CA GLU A 207 61.82 -20.10 40.02
C GLU A 207 60.37 -20.56 39.78
N GLU A 208 59.87 -21.57 40.53
CA GLU A 208 58.45 -21.97 40.49
C GLU A 208 57.51 -20.82 40.92
N MET A 209 57.86 -20.11 41.99
CA MET A 209 57.09 -18.94 42.45
C MET A 209 57.08 -17.80 41.44
N LYS A 210 58.20 -17.59 40.76
CA LYS A 210 58.31 -16.60 39.67
C LYS A 210 57.48 -17.01 38.46
N GLN A 211 57.47 -18.30 38.10
CA GLN A 211 56.61 -18.83 37.03
C GLN A 211 55.13 -18.63 37.36
N LEU A 212 54.69 -19.01 38.57
CA LEU A 212 53.30 -18.82 39.02
C LEU A 212 52.89 -17.34 39.01
N LYS A 213 53.77 -16.44 39.47
CA LYS A 213 53.56 -14.98 39.42
C LYS A 213 53.39 -14.48 37.99
N ASN A 214 54.21 -14.97 37.06
CA ASN A 214 54.11 -14.59 35.65
C ASN A 214 52.82 -15.13 35.01
N GLN A 215 52.42 -16.37 35.33
CA GLN A 215 51.18 -16.96 34.85
C GLN A 215 49.97 -16.17 35.32
N LEU A 216 49.87 -15.89 36.63
CA LEU A 216 48.77 -15.12 37.22
C LEU A 216 48.69 -13.71 36.62
N GLN A 217 49.83 -13.06 36.39
CA GLN A 217 49.88 -11.76 35.71
C GLN A 217 49.41 -11.83 34.25
N GLY A 218 49.68 -12.95 33.57
CA GLY A 218 49.19 -13.21 32.22
C GLY A 218 47.66 -13.33 32.18
N GLU A 219 47.08 -14.18 33.02
CA GLU A 219 45.63 -14.38 33.14
C GLU A 219 44.90 -13.08 33.50
N ILE A 220 45.47 -12.29 34.42
CA ILE A 220 44.94 -10.96 34.78
C ILE A 220 44.90 -10.02 33.57
N ARG A 221 45.99 -9.94 32.79
CA ARG A 221 46.04 -9.08 31.60
C ARG A 221 45.02 -9.52 30.56
N GLN A 222 44.83 -10.83 30.40
CA GLN A 222 43.82 -11.38 29.51
C GLN A 222 42.42 -10.96 29.93
N LEU A 223 42.03 -11.18 31.20
CA LEU A 223 40.71 -10.78 31.72
C LEU A 223 40.47 -9.27 31.61
N GLN A 224 41.49 -8.44 31.87
CA GLN A 224 41.39 -6.99 31.65
C GLN A 224 41.15 -6.63 30.19
N GLY A 225 41.77 -7.38 29.25
CA GLY A 225 41.54 -7.23 27.82
C GLY A 225 40.11 -7.60 27.42
N GLU A 226 39.59 -8.73 27.92
CA GLU A 226 38.23 -9.20 27.65
C GLU A 226 37.16 -8.22 28.19
N ILE A 227 37.32 -7.73 29.42
CA ILE A 227 36.41 -6.72 30.00
C ILE A 227 36.43 -5.43 29.19
N LYS A 228 37.62 -4.97 28.78
CA LYS A 228 37.72 -3.77 27.95
C LYS A 228 37.00 -3.95 26.61
N GLN A 229 37.19 -5.10 25.96
CA GLN A 229 36.48 -5.41 24.71
C GLN A 229 34.96 -5.43 24.89
N LEU A 230 34.45 -5.98 26.00
CA LEU A 230 33.02 -5.96 26.32
C LEU A 230 32.50 -4.53 26.54
N ILE A 231 33.24 -3.68 27.25
CA ILE A 231 32.88 -2.26 27.44
C ILE A 231 32.82 -1.56 26.08
N ASP A 232 33.83 -1.73 25.22
CA ASP A 232 33.88 -1.13 23.89
C ASP A 232 32.70 -1.61 23.01
N GLN A 233 32.33 -2.90 23.10
CA GLN A 233 31.16 -3.46 22.40
C GLN A 233 29.84 -2.83 22.85
N VAL A 234 29.61 -2.72 24.17
CA VAL A 234 28.38 -2.13 24.70
C VAL A 234 28.31 -0.64 24.38
N GLN A 235 29.44 0.08 24.45
CA GLN A 235 29.51 1.49 24.04
C GLN A 235 29.21 1.69 22.55
N ASN A 236 29.69 0.80 21.68
CA ASN A 236 29.37 0.83 20.26
C ASN A 236 27.87 0.59 20.01
N GLN A 237 27.28 -0.42 20.67
CA GLN A 237 25.83 -0.64 20.59
C GLN A 237 25.04 0.58 21.12
N GLN A 238 25.53 1.26 22.16
CA GLN A 238 24.89 2.45 22.72
C GLN A 238 24.91 3.62 21.73
N ALA A 239 25.99 3.75 20.94
CA ALA A 239 26.06 4.73 19.86
C ALA A 239 25.03 4.44 18.76
N ILE A 240 24.90 3.18 18.34
CA ILE A 240 23.89 2.75 17.36
C ILE A 240 22.47 3.08 17.83
N ILE A 241 22.13 2.77 19.09
CA ILE A 241 20.81 3.09 19.66
C ILE A 241 20.58 4.61 19.72
N ASN A 242 21.62 5.39 20.02
CA ASN A 242 21.51 6.84 20.04
C ASN A 242 21.22 7.41 18.64
N ASP A 243 21.88 6.89 17.60
CA ASP A 243 21.65 7.28 16.21
C ASP A 243 20.23 6.93 15.76
N GLN A 244 19.77 5.71 16.05
CA GLN A 244 18.38 5.29 15.82
C GLN A 244 17.37 6.19 16.55
N SER A 245 17.67 6.59 17.79
CA SER A 245 16.81 7.52 18.54
C SER A 245 16.77 8.91 17.88
N GLN A 246 17.85 9.38 17.25
CA GLN A 246 17.84 10.65 16.52
C GLN A 246 17.01 10.56 15.23
N GLU A 247 17.12 9.47 14.49
CA GLU A 247 16.33 9.21 13.29
C GLU A 247 14.82 9.19 13.60
N VAL A 248 14.41 8.44 14.63
CA VAL A 248 13.01 8.39 15.06
C VAL A 248 12.49 9.75 15.51
N ARG A 249 13.32 10.59 16.17
CA ARG A 249 12.93 11.97 16.51
C ARG A 249 12.72 12.85 15.28
N HIS A 250 13.54 12.65 14.25
CA HIS A 250 13.39 13.36 12.98
C HIS A 250 12.06 12.98 12.31
N ASP A 251 11.74 11.70 12.27
CA ASP A 251 10.48 11.20 11.70
C ASP A 251 9.25 11.71 12.46
N ILE A 252 9.28 11.68 13.80
CA ILE A 252 8.23 12.30 14.63
C ILE A 252 8.03 13.77 14.27
N THR A 253 9.12 14.51 14.08
CA THR A 253 9.04 15.95 13.73
C THR A 253 8.38 16.14 12.37
N LYS A 254 8.76 15.33 11.37
CA LYS A 254 8.19 15.38 10.02
C LYS A 254 6.71 15.01 9.99
N VAL A 255 6.32 13.95 10.72
CA VAL A 255 4.91 13.53 10.84
C VAL A 255 4.07 14.61 11.52
N ASN A 256 4.58 15.24 12.59
CA ASN A 256 3.87 16.33 13.26
C ASN A 256 3.71 17.57 12.35
N GLN A 257 4.72 17.90 11.54
CA GLN A 257 4.61 18.97 10.54
C GLN A 257 3.54 18.66 9.50
N ASN A 258 3.47 17.41 9.01
CA ASN A 258 2.44 16.98 8.07
C ASN A 258 1.03 17.08 8.68
N LEU A 259 0.86 16.66 9.94
CA LEU A 259 -0.40 16.81 10.67
C LEU A 259 -0.83 18.27 10.79
N GLU A 260 0.12 19.18 11.07
CA GLU A 260 -0.17 20.62 11.15
C GLU A 260 -0.61 21.19 9.79
N ILE A 261 0.08 20.82 8.70
CA ILE A 261 -0.28 21.24 7.34
C ILE A 261 -1.67 20.74 6.97
N LEU A 262 -1.98 19.47 7.28
CA LEU A 262 -3.26 18.86 6.96
C LEU A 262 -4.40 19.49 7.75
N ASN A 263 -4.19 19.78 9.05
CA ASN A 263 -5.16 20.52 9.87
C ASN A 263 -5.44 21.92 9.30
N LYS A 264 -4.42 22.68 8.93
CA LYS A 264 -4.61 24.00 8.28
C LYS A 264 -5.33 23.92 6.94
N ARG A 265 -5.20 22.81 6.19
CA ARG A 265 -5.96 22.59 4.96
C ARG A 265 -7.42 22.28 5.28
N LEU A 266 -7.67 21.43 6.26
CA LEU A 266 -9.02 21.07 6.71
C LEU A 266 -9.79 22.32 7.18
N GLU A 267 -9.18 23.15 8.03
CA GLU A 267 -9.75 24.41 8.52
C GLU A 267 -10.14 25.34 7.35
N ARG A 268 -9.27 25.50 6.34
CA ARG A 268 -9.56 26.33 5.16
C ARG A 268 -10.74 25.80 4.34
N VAL A 269 -10.85 24.49 4.14
CA VAL A 269 -11.98 23.90 3.40
C VAL A 269 -13.28 24.04 4.20
N GLU A 270 -13.23 23.84 5.52
CA GLU A 270 -14.38 24.03 6.40
C GLU A 270 -14.86 25.50 6.41
N GLU A 271 -13.95 26.47 6.43
CA GLU A 271 -14.27 27.90 6.29
C GLU A 271 -14.91 28.21 4.93
N GLN A 272 -14.39 27.64 3.83
CA GLN A 272 -14.97 27.83 2.49
C GLN A 272 -16.38 27.27 2.39
N ILE A 273 -16.63 26.07 2.93
CA ILE A 273 -17.97 25.48 2.97
C ILE A 273 -18.91 26.34 3.82
N LEU A 274 -18.44 26.85 4.96
CA LEU A 274 -19.24 27.71 5.82
C LEU A 274 -19.62 29.03 5.12
N ASP A 275 -18.67 29.67 4.43
CA ASP A 275 -18.94 30.89 3.65
C ASP A 275 -19.95 30.59 2.52
N GLN A 276 -19.76 29.50 1.78
CA GLN A 276 -20.72 29.08 0.74
C GLN A 276 -22.11 28.79 1.31
N LYS A 277 -22.21 28.10 2.44
CA LYS A 277 -23.49 27.85 3.14
C LYS A 277 -24.14 29.16 3.57
N ASN A 278 -23.39 30.12 4.09
CA ASN A 278 -23.90 31.45 4.45
C ASN A 278 -24.39 32.23 3.21
N GLN A 279 -23.68 32.14 2.08
CA GLN A 279 -24.12 32.72 0.82
C GLN A 279 -25.42 32.07 0.31
N ILE A 280 -25.58 30.75 0.47
CA ILE A 280 -26.79 30.01 0.11
C ILE A 280 -27.95 30.37 1.04
N GLN A 281 -27.71 30.47 2.35
CA GLN A 281 -28.75 30.79 3.34
C GLN A 281 -29.35 32.18 3.11
N LYS A 282 -28.55 33.14 2.62
CA LYS A 282 -29.03 34.48 2.20
C LYS A 282 -30.01 34.43 1.03
N ILE A 283 -30.05 33.34 0.25
CA ILE A 283 -30.91 33.19 -0.93
C ILE A 283 -32.31 32.63 -0.55
N GLY A 284 -32.47 32.09 0.66
CA GLY A 284 -33.65 31.33 1.12
C GLY A 284 -33.47 29.82 0.98
N ASN A 285 -34.52 29.01 1.16
CA ASN A 285 -34.45 27.57 0.89
C ASN A 285 -34.19 27.35 -0.62
N PRO A 286 -32.99 26.92 -1.03
CA PRO A 286 -32.61 26.88 -2.44
C PRO A 286 -33.43 25.87 -3.22
N GLN A 287 -33.79 24.74 -2.60
CA GLN A 287 -34.63 23.73 -3.20
C GLN A 287 -36.05 24.24 -3.43
N GLU A 288 -36.65 24.92 -2.44
CA GLU A 288 -37.95 25.58 -2.64
C GLU A 288 -37.87 26.65 -3.72
N LYS A 289 -36.77 27.41 -3.81
CA LYS A 289 -36.61 28.46 -4.82
C LYS A 289 -36.38 27.90 -6.23
N ILE A 290 -35.61 26.80 -6.35
CA ILE A 290 -35.45 26.05 -7.60
C ILE A 290 -36.79 25.44 -8.01
N GLU A 291 -37.54 24.85 -7.08
CA GLU A 291 -38.86 24.26 -7.34
C GLU A 291 -39.89 25.33 -7.74
N GLN A 292 -39.94 26.47 -7.04
CA GLN A 292 -40.77 27.62 -7.41
C GLN A 292 -40.45 28.13 -8.81
N LEU A 293 -39.17 28.39 -9.11
CA LEU A 293 -38.74 28.85 -10.43
C LEU A 293 -39.03 27.81 -11.52
N THR A 294 -38.86 26.52 -11.22
CA THR A 294 -39.17 25.42 -12.15
C THR A 294 -40.67 25.37 -12.45
N ASN A 295 -41.50 25.52 -11.43
CA ASN A 295 -42.96 25.56 -11.57
C ASN A 295 -43.43 26.82 -12.34
N GLU A 296 -42.81 27.97 -12.11
CA GLU A 296 -43.06 29.20 -12.88
C GLU A 296 -42.68 29.03 -14.36
N ILE A 297 -41.51 28.46 -14.65
CA ILE A 297 -41.06 28.16 -16.02
C ILE A 297 -42.02 27.20 -16.71
N GLN A 298 -42.48 26.16 -16.00
CA GLN A 298 -43.43 25.20 -16.55
C GLN A 298 -44.78 25.86 -16.85
N LYS A 299 -45.28 26.71 -15.96
CA LYS A 299 -46.50 27.50 -16.17
C LYS A 299 -46.38 28.43 -17.37
N MET A 300 -45.27 29.17 -17.49
CA MET A 300 -45.00 30.04 -18.64
C MET A 300 -44.94 29.24 -19.96
N LYS A 301 -44.35 28.04 -19.96
CA LYS A 301 -44.34 27.15 -21.13
C LYS A 301 -45.74 26.66 -21.51
N GLU A 302 -46.60 26.34 -20.54
CA GLU A 302 -47.98 25.94 -20.82
C GLU A 302 -48.82 27.10 -21.34
N ASP A 303 -48.62 28.31 -20.83
CA ASP A 303 -49.31 29.51 -21.31
C ASP A 303 -48.84 29.90 -22.72
N LEU A 304 -47.54 29.76 -23.03
CA LEU A 304 -47.03 29.91 -24.41
C LEU A 304 -47.63 28.88 -25.37
N LYS A 305 -47.84 27.64 -24.90
CA LYS A 305 -48.40 26.55 -25.71
C LYS A 305 -49.88 26.77 -26.06
N LYS A 306 -50.63 27.53 -25.25
CA LYS A 306 -52.02 27.91 -25.54
C LYS A 306 -52.13 29.00 -26.61
N LEU A 307 -51.06 29.76 -26.85
CA LEU A 307 -51.01 30.84 -27.84
C LEU A 307 -50.62 30.35 -29.25
N ILE A 308 -50.25 29.08 -29.41
CA ILE A 308 -49.83 28.48 -30.69
C ILE A 308 -50.93 27.51 -31.17
N PRO A 309 -51.62 27.76 -32.30
CA PRO A 309 -52.67 26.87 -32.79
C PRO A 309 -52.09 25.50 -33.20
N PRO A 310 -52.81 24.38 -32.97
CA PRO A 310 -52.30 23.03 -33.18
C PRO A 310 -52.13 22.71 -34.66
N SER A 311 -50.88 22.42 -35.06
CA SER A 311 -50.52 21.79 -36.33
C SER A 311 -50.78 20.26 -36.27
N PRO A 312 -51.23 19.60 -37.36
CA PRO A 312 -51.54 18.17 -37.34
C PRO A 312 -50.31 17.28 -37.12
N SER A 313 -50.44 16.31 -36.20
CA SER A 313 -49.36 15.44 -35.72
C SER A 313 -48.96 14.33 -36.72
N PRO A 314 -47.65 14.05 -36.90
CA PRO A 314 -47.14 12.80 -37.50
C PRO A 314 -47.11 11.63 -36.47
N PRO A 315 -46.85 10.38 -36.92
CA PRO A 315 -47.02 9.16 -36.10
C PRO A 315 -45.97 8.99 -35.00
N LEU A 316 -46.35 8.18 -33.99
CA LEU A 316 -45.66 7.94 -32.72
C LEU A 316 -44.18 7.51 -32.85
N PRO A 317 -43.27 8.01 -31.97
CA PRO A 317 -41.89 7.54 -31.88
C PRO A 317 -41.76 6.23 -31.08
N PRO A 318 -40.61 5.53 -31.23
CA PRO A 318 -40.36 4.24 -30.60
C PRO A 318 -40.12 4.36 -29.08
N SER A 319 -40.21 3.21 -28.43
CA SER A 319 -40.07 2.94 -26.98
C SER A 319 -38.86 3.63 -26.31
N PRO A 320 -38.92 3.86 -24.98
CA PRO A 320 -37.93 4.65 -24.26
C PRO A 320 -36.52 4.03 -24.34
N PRO A 321 -35.45 4.85 -24.28
CA PRO A 321 -34.08 4.35 -24.30
C PRO A 321 -33.80 3.48 -23.07
N PRO A 322 -32.83 2.56 -23.14
CA PRO A 322 -32.32 1.87 -21.97
C PRO A 322 -31.82 2.88 -20.93
N LEU A 323 -31.86 2.50 -19.65
CA LEU A 323 -31.29 3.26 -18.53
C LEU A 323 -29.85 3.71 -18.86
N PRO A 324 -29.39 4.86 -18.31
CA PRO A 324 -28.06 5.39 -18.57
C PRO A 324 -27.03 4.33 -18.17
N GLN A 325 -26.33 3.77 -19.15
CA GLN A 325 -25.10 3.05 -18.88
C GLN A 325 -24.09 4.08 -18.37
N ASP A 326 -23.40 3.77 -17.27
CA ASP A 326 -22.29 4.60 -16.80
C ASP A 326 -21.28 4.76 -17.94
N ASP A 327 -21.20 5.99 -18.46
CA ASP A 327 -20.58 6.33 -19.74
C ASP A 327 -19.06 6.53 -19.60
N THR A 328 -18.42 5.67 -18.80
CA THR A 328 -16.99 5.74 -18.48
C THR A 328 -16.14 5.32 -19.68
N ILE A 329 -14.89 5.78 -19.71
CA ILE A 329 -13.91 5.36 -20.73
C ILE A 329 -13.76 3.84 -20.74
N ILE A 330 -13.63 3.21 -19.56
CA ILE A 330 -13.42 1.75 -19.47
C ILE A 330 -14.65 0.99 -20.00
N SER A 331 -15.87 1.42 -19.65
CA SER A 331 -17.09 0.79 -20.17
C SER A 331 -17.18 0.90 -21.70
N LYS A 332 -16.81 2.06 -22.27
CA LYS A 332 -16.72 2.26 -23.71
C LYS A 332 -15.67 1.35 -24.35
N LEU A 333 -14.46 1.29 -23.80
CA LEU A 333 -13.40 0.40 -24.27
C LEU A 333 -13.86 -1.06 -24.26
N TYR A 334 -14.44 -1.54 -23.16
CA TYR A 334 -14.97 -2.90 -23.07
C TYR A 334 -16.02 -3.18 -24.14
N ASN A 335 -16.96 -2.26 -24.37
CA ASN A 335 -17.99 -2.41 -25.40
C ASN A 335 -17.40 -2.49 -26.81
N LEU A 336 -16.36 -1.70 -27.09
CA LEU A 336 -15.69 -1.69 -28.39
C LEU A 336 -14.76 -2.89 -28.59
N THR A 337 -14.33 -3.53 -27.50
CA THR A 337 -13.28 -4.56 -27.53
C THR A 337 -13.71 -5.86 -26.88
N CYS A 338 -13.52 -6.00 -25.58
CA CYS A 338 -13.70 -7.22 -24.80
C CYS A 338 -15.09 -7.84 -25.00
N ARG A 339 -16.16 -7.03 -24.95
CA ARG A 339 -17.55 -7.49 -25.07
C ARG A 339 -17.98 -7.73 -26.52
N ALA A 340 -17.32 -7.10 -27.49
CA ALA A 340 -17.61 -7.27 -28.91
C ALA A 340 -17.03 -8.58 -29.49
N ARG A 341 -15.98 -9.14 -28.88
CA ARG A 341 -15.25 -10.30 -29.40
C ARG A 341 -15.83 -11.62 -28.89
N SER A 342 -15.96 -12.58 -29.78
CA SER A 342 -16.15 -13.98 -29.39
C SER A 342 -14.79 -14.59 -29.03
N VAL A 343 -14.64 -15.02 -27.79
CA VAL A 343 -13.45 -15.73 -27.29
C VAL A 343 -13.80 -17.16 -26.91
N GLN A 344 -12.83 -18.06 -26.99
CA GLN A 344 -13.05 -19.44 -26.55
C GLN A 344 -13.43 -19.46 -25.06
N PRO A 345 -14.30 -20.38 -24.60
CA PRO A 345 -14.85 -20.36 -23.23
C PRO A 345 -13.79 -20.25 -22.12
N GLN A 346 -12.61 -20.86 -22.31
CA GLN A 346 -11.53 -20.84 -21.34
C GLN A 346 -10.79 -19.49 -21.24
N TYR A 347 -11.01 -18.56 -22.18
CA TYR A 347 -10.48 -17.19 -22.17
C TYR A 347 -11.57 -16.13 -22.00
N ARG A 348 -12.77 -16.55 -21.57
CA ARG A 348 -13.88 -15.62 -21.34
C ARG A 348 -13.53 -14.60 -20.26
N ASN A 349 -13.05 -15.06 -19.12
CA ASN A 349 -12.62 -14.17 -18.04
C ASN A 349 -11.27 -13.53 -18.39
N PHE A 350 -11.04 -12.29 -17.95
CA PHE A 350 -9.74 -11.62 -18.11
C PHE A 350 -8.59 -12.42 -17.48
N VAL A 351 -8.86 -13.01 -16.32
CA VAL A 351 -7.97 -13.96 -15.63
C VAL A 351 -8.77 -15.21 -15.25
N SER A 352 -8.26 -16.39 -15.59
CA SER A 352 -8.93 -17.66 -15.27
C SER A 352 -8.80 -18.05 -13.80
N ASP A 353 -9.64 -19.00 -13.38
CA ASP A 353 -9.43 -19.75 -12.15
C ASP A 353 -8.11 -20.53 -12.19
N PHE A 354 -7.59 -20.85 -11.01
CA PHE A 354 -6.34 -21.61 -10.85
C PHE A 354 -6.41 -22.95 -11.59
N GLN A 355 -5.40 -23.20 -12.41
CA GLN A 355 -5.17 -24.46 -13.11
C GLN A 355 -3.98 -25.15 -12.48
N ASN A 356 -4.16 -26.40 -12.05
CA ASN A 356 -3.10 -27.16 -11.40
C ASN A 356 -1.96 -27.52 -12.38
N GLN A 357 -0.90 -28.06 -11.81
CA GLN A 357 0.31 -28.47 -12.53
C GLN A 357 0.05 -29.47 -13.68
N SER A 358 -0.95 -30.36 -13.56
CA SER A 358 -1.30 -31.31 -14.62
C SER A 358 -1.88 -30.58 -15.84
N CYS A 359 -2.78 -29.61 -15.61
CA CYS A 359 -3.31 -28.76 -16.67
C CYS A 359 -2.21 -27.96 -17.36
N LEU A 360 -1.28 -27.37 -16.58
CA LEU A 360 -0.13 -26.65 -17.11
C LEU A 360 0.74 -27.53 -18.04
N ILE A 361 1.04 -28.76 -17.60
CA ILE A 361 1.85 -29.70 -18.40
C ILE A 361 1.14 -30.11 -19.68
N GLN A 362 -0.17 -30.32 -19.60
CA GLN A 362 -0.98 -30.71 -20.75
C GLN A 362 -1.10 -29.57 -21.78
N GLU A 363 -1.30 -28.34 -21.33
CA GLU A 363 -1.49 -27.16 -22.20
C GLU A 363 -0.31 -26.94 -23.13
N TYR A 364 0.91 -26.99 -22.60
CA TYR A 364 2.13 -26.75 -23.39
C TYR A 364 2.78 -28.04 -23.90
N SER A 365 2.17 -29.20 -23.63
CA SER A 365 2.63 -30.52 -24.10
C SER A 365 4.12 -30.79 -23.83
N PHE A 366 4.65 -30.38 -22.67
CA PHE A 366 6.09 -30.45 -22.38
C PHE A 366 6.68 -31.86 -22.51
N LYS A 367 7.92 -31.97 -23.00
CA LYS A 367 8.69 -33.23 -22.95
C LYS A 367 9.03 -33.64 -21.51
N MET A 368 9.27 -34.92 -21.29
CA MET A 368 9.44 -35.50 -19.95
C MET A 368 10.56 -34.83 -19.13
N GLU A 369 11.66 -34.45 -19.78
CA GLU A 369 12.80 -33.77 -19.15
C GLU A 369 12.41 -32.39 -18.58
N PHE A 370 11.57 -31.62 -19.30
CA PHE A 370 11.12 -30.30 -18.89
C PHE A 370 9.98 -30.37 -17.86
N LYS A 371 9.17 -31.44 -17.88
CA LYS A 371 8.12 -31.64 -16.87
C LYS A 371 8.71 -31.58 -15.47
N ASN A 372 9.77 -32.34 -15.18
CA ASN A 372 10.34 -32.40 -13.83
C ASN A 372 10.87 -31.03 -13.37
N LYS A 373 11.55 -30.30 -14.25
CA LYS A 373 12.05 -28.95 -13.95
C LYS A 373 10.91 -27.97 -13.68
N LEU A 374 9.86 -27.99 -14.51
CA LEU A 374 8.67 -27.16 -14.31
C LEU A 374 7.97 -27.49 -12.99
N LYS A 375 7.88 -28.79 -12.65
CA LYS A 375 7.22 -29.25 -11.43
C LYS A 375 7.89 -28.79 -10.13
N GLN A 376 9.18 -28.49 -10.20
CA GLN A 376 9.96 -27.96 -9.08
C GLN A 376 9.72 -26.46 -8.89
N GLN A 377 9.38 -25.73 -9.95
CA GLN A 377 9.28 -24.28 -9.95
C GLN A 377 7.84 -23.76 -9.79
N LEU A 378 6.87 -24.40 -10.44
CA LEU A 378 5.49 -23.91 -10.53
C LEU A 378 4.48 -24.92 -9.97
N ASN A 379 3.50 -24.43 -9.21
CA ASN A 379 2.35 -25.20 -8.74
C ASN A 379 1.22 -25.28 -9.77
N GLY A 380 1.17 -24.34 -10.70
CA GLY A 380 0.11 -24.25 -11.69
C GLY A 380 0.19 -22.97 -12.51
N MET A 381 -0.95 -22.58 -13.07
CA MET A 381 -1.08 -21.36 -13.88
C MET A 381 -2.46 -20.73 -13.76
N ARG A 382 -2.57 -19.50 -14.22
CA ARG A 382 -3.85 -18.89 -14.63
C ARG A 382 -3.70 -18.39 -16.06
N ARG A 383 -4.77 -18.55 -16.85
CA ARG A 383 -4.80 -18.02 -18.21
C ARG A 383 -5.14 -16.53 -18.15
N ALA A 384 -4.41 -15.72 -18.91
CA ALA A 384 -4.83 -14.36 -19.21
C ALA A 384 -5.64 -14.38 -20.51
N ARG A 385 -6.59 -13.45 -20.64
CA ARG A 385 -7.34 -13.30 -21.89
C ARG A 385 -6.41 -12.85 -23.02
N GLY A 386 -6.58 -13.44 -24.20
CA GLY A 386 -5.84 -13.09 -25.42
C GLY A 386 -6.46 -11.88 -26.13
N ASP A 387 -6.54 -10.73 -25.47
CA ASP A 387 -7.15 -9.51 -26.01
C ASP A 387 -6.13 -8.47 -26.49
N GLY A 388 -4.83 -8.79 -26.47
CA GLY A 388 -3.75 -7.84 -26.76
C GLY A 388 -3.21 -7.14 -25.51
N ASN A 389 -3.85 -7.32 -24.35
CA ASN A 389 -3.35 -6.87 -23.06
C ASN A 389 -2.75 -8.01 -22.22
N CYS A 390 -2.53 -9.20 -22.79
CA CYS A 390 -2.18 -10.40 -22.01
C CYS A 390 -0.87 -10.27 -21.20
N PHE A 391 0.14 -9.57 -21.74
CA PHE A 391 1.36 -9.21 -21.00
C PHE A 391 1.03 -8.36 -19.77
N TYR A 392 0.40 -7.21 -19.99
CA TYR A 392 0.03 -6.27 -18.93
C TYR A 392 -0.90 -6.92 -17.91
N THR A 393 -1.85 -7.75 -18.35
CA THR A 393 -2.75 -8.54 -17.50
C THR A 393 -1.97 -9.46 -16.59
N SER A 394 -1.05 -10.25 -17.16
CA SER A 394 -0.27 -11.23 -16.41
C SER A 394 0.67 -10.59 -15.40
N PHE A 395 1.25 -9.44 -15.76
CA PHE A 395 2.14 -8.68 -14.88
C PHE A 395 1.37 -7.94 -13.79
N VAL A 396 0.37 -7.12 -14.16
CA VAL A 396 -0.35 -6.24 -13.23
C VAL A 396 -1.15 -7.04 -12.22
N PHE A 397 -1.71 -8.20 -12.61
CA PHE A 397 -2.43 -9.07 -11.69
C PHE A 397 -1.52 -9.49 -10.53
N GLN A 398 -0.32 -10.01 -10.81
CA GLN A 398 0.62 -10.45 -9.78
C GLN A 398 1.18 -9.28 -8.98
N TYR A 399 1.49 -8.16 -9.64
CA TYR A 399 2.02 -6.98 -8.97
C TYR A 399 0.99 -6.37 -8.00
N LEU A 400 -0.24 -6.13 -8.45
CA LEU A 400 -1.29 -5.57 -7.60
C LEU A 400 -1.77 -6.56 -6.54
N ASP A 401 -1.77 -7.87 -6.82
CA ASP A 401 -2.05 -8.89 -5.80
C ASP A 401 -1.07 -8.75 -4.64
N PHE A 402 0.24 -8.71 -4.93
CA PHE A 402 1.27 -8.47 -3.91
C PHE A 402 1.07 -7.12 -3.20
N MET A 403 0.90 -6.02 -3.94
CA MET A 403 0.80 -4.68 -3.35
C MET A 403 -0.46 -4.49 -2.51
N ILE A 404 -1.57 -5.14 -2.86
CA ILE A 404 -2.83 -5.01 -2.13
C ILE A 404 -2.88 -6.01 -0.98
N ASN A 405 -2.40 -7.24 -1.16
CA ASN A 405 -2.56 -8.32 -0.19
C ASN A 405 -1.38 -8.55 0.75
N ASN A 406 -0.15 -8.35 0.30
CA ASN A 406 1.04 -8.84 1.00
C ASN A 406 2.10 -7.77 1.31
N SER A 407 2.08 -6.63 0.61
CA SER A 407 3.09 -5.59 0.83
C SER A 407 2.94 -4.93 2.20
N LYS A 408 4.02 -4.34 2.69
CA LYS A 408 3.98 -3.47 3.88
C LYS A 408 3.19 -2.20 3.58
N ASN A 409 2.65 -1.56 4.62
CA ASN A 409 1.88 -0.32 4.46
C ASN A 409 2.68 0.79 3.78
N ALA A 410 3.95 0.98 4.16
CA ALA A 410 4.82 1.96 3.50
C ALA A 410 4.96 1.73 1.99
N GLN A 411 5.10 0.47 1.55
CA GLN A 411 5.17 0.12 0.12
C GLN A 411 3.84 0.40 -0.60
N TYR A 412 2.73 0.09 0.04
CA TYR A 412 1.40 0.36 -0.50
C TYR A 412 1.13 1.87 -0.61
N GLU A 413 1.49 2.65 0.41
CA GLU A 413 1.35 4.12 0.41
C GLU A 413 2.22 4.76 -0.68
N GLN A 414 3.45 4.26 -0.87
CA GLN A 414 4.31 4.67 -1.99
C GLN A 414 3.66 4.40 -3.34
N LEU A 415 3.01 3.24 -3.53
CA LEU A 415 2.26 2.94 -4.75
C LEU A 415 1.11 3.94 -4.95
N ILE A 416 0.31 4.21 -3.94
CA ILE A 416 -0.81 5.16 -4.05
C ILE A 416 -0.31 6.57 -4.38
N GLN A 417 0.80 7.02 -3.75
CA GLN A 417 1.43 8.29 -4.08
C GLN A 417 1.95 8.31 -5.52
N GLN A 418 2.56 7.21 -5.96
CA GLN A 418 3.05 7.09 -7.33
C GLN A 418 1.91 7.14 -8.36
N ILE A 419 0.79 6.47 -8.08
CA ILE A 419 -0.42 6.51 -8.92
C ILE A 419 -0.98 7.93 -8.97
N SER A 420 -1.08 8.63 -7.83
CA SER A 420 -1.69 9.98 -7.77
C SER A 420 -0.94 11.00 -8.64
N MET A 421 0.40 10.87 -8.69
CA MET A 421 1.29 11.70 -9.51
C MET A 421 1.41 11.22 -10.97
N LEU A 422 0.92 10.03 -11.30
CA LEU A 422 1.00 9.49 -12.67
C LEU A 422 -0.09 10.14 -13.54
N PRO A 423 0.27 10.77 -14.68
CA PRO A 423 -0.73 11.15 -15.66
C PRO A 423 -1.33 9.89 -16.29
N PHE A 424 -2.65 9.79 -16.31
CA PHE A 424 -3.35 8.72 -17.01
C PHE A 424 -3.65 9.18 -18.42
N GLU A 425 -3.37 8.31 -19.39
CA GLU A 425 -3.67 8.49 -20.80
C GLU A 425 -3.91 7.10 -21.42
N ILE A 426 -4.87 7.00 -22.34
CA ILE A 426 -5.10 5.78 -23.11
C ILE A 426 -5.76 6.15 -24.44
N TYR A 427 -5.44 5.41 -25.49
CA TYR A 427 -6.01 5.59 -26.83
C TYR A 427 -6.65 4.30 -27.34
N TYR A 428 -7.68 4.43 -28.16
CA TYR A 428 -8.23 3.33 -28.93
C TYR A 428 -8.82 3.86 -30.24
N GLY A 429 -8.18 3.53 -31.36
CA GLY A 429 -8.55 4.08 -32.66
C GLY A 429 -8.55 5.61 -32.66
N ASN A 430 -9.67 6.22 -33.09
CA ASN A 430 -9.84 7.67 -33.17
C ASN A 430 -10.57 8.27 -31.96
N GLU A 431 -10.79 7.50 -30.89
CA GLU A 431 -11.47 7.99 -29.70
C GLU A 431 -10.63 9.06 -29.00
N MET A 432 -11.26 10.20 -28.69
CA MET A 432 -10.63 11.29 -27.96
C MET A 432 -11.25 11.41 -26.57
N TYR A 433 -10.39 11.38 -25.57
CA TYR A 433 -10.75 11.55 -24.16
C TYR A 433 -10.13 12.84 -23.63
N ASN A 434 -10.80 13.49 -22.69
CA ASN A 434 -10.29 14.72 -22.08
C ASN A 434 -9.58 14.43 -20.75
N GLN A 435 -8.86 15.43 -20.24
CA GLN A 435 -8.10 15.29 -19.00
C GLN A 435 -8.97 14.94 -17.78
N ASN A 436 -10.20 15.47 -17.70
CA ASN A 436 -11.11 15.21 -16.59
C ASN A 436 -11.55 13.74 -16.58
N ASP A 437 -11.73 13.11 -17.74
CA ASP A 437 -12.05 11.69 -17.83
C ASP A 437 -10.89 10.82 -17.30
N PHE A 438 -9.65 11.18 -17.64
CA PHE A 438 -8.46 10.50 -17.14
C PHE A 438 -8.26 10.68 -15.62
N ASP A 439 -8.50 11.89 -15.10
CA ASP A 439 -8.44 12.14 -13.67
C ASP A 439 -9.51 11.34 -12.90
N ASN A 440 -10.72 11.23 -13.46
CA ASN A 440 -11.77 10.39 -12.90
C ASN A 440 -11.39 8.91 -12.88
N MET A 441 -10.75 8.39 -13.94
CA MET A 441 -10.24 7.02 -13.97
C MET A 441 -9.19 6.78 -12.89
N LYS A 442 -8.19 7.67 -12.79
CA LYS A 442 -7.14 7.58 -11.77
C LYS A 442 -7.74 7.59 -10.36
N TYR A 443 -8.66 8.51 -10.11
CA TYR A 443 -9.35 8.61 -8.83
C TYR A 443 -10.16 7.34 -8.51
N LYS A 444 -10.91 6.80 -9.48
CA LYS A 444 -11.64 5.53 -9.33
C LYS A 444 -10.70 4.36 -9.04
N PHE A 445 -9.56 4.28 -9.75
CA PHE A 445 -8.55 3.25 -9.53
C PHE A 445 -7.98 3.30 -8.10
N ILE A 446 -7.55 4.48 -7.64
CA ILE A 446 -7.07 4.68 -6.26
C ILE A 446 -8.16 4.28 -5.25
N GLY A 447 -9.40 4.71 -5.48
CA GLY A 447 -10.53 4.38 -4.61
C GLY A 447 -10.77 2.88 -4.48
N VAL A 448 -10.69 2.12 -5.60
CA VAL A 448 -10.82 0.67 -5.57
C VAL A 448 -9.65 0.01 -4.84
N CYS A 449 -8.41 0.44 -5.09
CA CYS A 449 -7.24 -0.07 -4.36
C CYS A 449 -7.37 0.15 -2.84
N GLN A 450 -7.77 1.36 -2.43
CA GLN A 450 -7.97 1.71 -1.01
C GLN A 450 -9.11 0.90 -0.39
N HIS A 451 -10.21 0.72 -1.12
CA HIS A 451 -11.33 -0.10 -0.68
C HIS A 451 -10.93 -1.56 -0.46
N LEU A 452 -10.19 -2.16 -1.40
CA LEU A 452 -9.68 -3.51 -1.25
C LEU A 452 -8.74 -3.59 -0.03
N ARG A 453 -7.79 -2.66 0.10
CA ARG A 453 -6.83 -2.64 1.22
C ARG A 453 -7.50 -2.49 2.58
N SER A 454 -8.65 -1.83 2.67
CA SER A 454 -9.40 -1.69 3.93
C SER A 454 -10.15 -2.96 4.36
N GLN A 455 -10.31 -3.94 3.48
CA GLN A 455 -10.99 -5.20 3.83
C GLN A 455 -10.06 -6.11 4.64
N ILE A 456 -10.67 -7.04 5.38
CA ILE A 456 -9.95 -8.14 6.03
C ILE A 456 -9.32 -9.06 4.96
N GLU A 457 -8.24 -9.75 5.32
CA GLU A 457 -7.37 -10.43 4.34
C GLU A 457 -8.09 -11.45 3.44
N GLU A 458 -8.93 -12.32 4.00
CA GLU A 458 -9.65 -13.33 3.22
C GLU A 458 -10.65 -12.69 2.24
N GLU A 459 -11.41 -11.69 2.68
CA GLU A 459 -12.35 -10.95 1.83
C GLU A 459 -11.61 -10.15 0.76
N ARG A 460 -10.48 -9.53 1.13
CA ARG A 460 -9.64 -8.74 0.22
C ARG A 460 -9.10 -9.58 -0.92
N GLN A 461 -8.52 -10.75 -0.63
CA GLN A 461 -7.99 -11.66 -1.65
C GLN A 461 -9.09 -12.14 -2.60
N ASN A 462 -10.24 -12.54 -2.03
CA ASN A 462 -11.38 -12.99 -2.82
C ASN A 462 -11.95 -11.86 -3.69
N GLN A 463 -12.18 -10.67 -3.14
CA GLN A 463 -12.70 -9.53 -3.89
C GLN A 463 -11.73 -9.06 -4.96
N PHE A 464 -10.42 -8.99 -4.67
CA PHE A 464 -9.40 -8.66 -5.67
C PHE A 464 -9.49 -9.59 -6.88
N PHE A 465 -9.55 -10.91 -6.63
CA PHE A 465 -9.67 -11.88 -7.71
C PHE A 465 -11.01 -11.75 -8.47
N GLN A 466 -12.13 -11.54 -7.78
CA GLN A 466 -13.43 -11.34 -8.45
C GLN A 466 -13.44 -10.08 -9.31
N TYR A 467 -12.87 -8.97 -8.83
CA TYR A 467 -12.82 -7.72 -9.60
C TYR A 467 -11.95 -7.82 -10.85
N PHE A 468 -10.90 -8.63 -10.82
CA PHE A 468 -10.10 -8.95 -12.01
C PHE A 468 -10.77 -9.94 -12.95
N LYS A 469 -11.66 -10.79 -12.44
CA LYS A 469 -12.33 -11.84 -13.21
C LYS A 469 -13.56 -11.31 -13.96
N ASP A 470 -14.29 -10.38 -13.35
CA ASP A 470 -15.60 -9.90 -13.80
C ASP A 470 -15.51 -8.91 -14.99
N GLU A 471 -16.15 -9.28 -16.11
CA GLU A 471 -16.20 -8.46 -17.33
C GLU A 471 -17.05 -7.18 -17.16
N GLU A 472 -17.88 -7.11 -16.13
CA GLU A 472 -18.68 -5.93 -15.79
C GLU A 472 -17.95 -4.97 -14.86
N ASN A 473 -16.83 -5.40 -14.26
CA ASN A 473 -16.05 -4.58 -13.35
C ASN A 473 -14.94 -3.82 -14.10
N GLU A 474 -14.85 -2.52 -13.86
CA GLU A 474 -13.84 -1.67 -14.49
C GLU A 474 -12.43 -1.82 -13.92
N PHE A 475 -12.27 -2.50 -12.77
CA PHE A 475 -10.97 -2.61 -12.08
C PHE A 475 -9.89 -3.25 -12.95
N TYR A 476 -10.25 -4.25 -13.77
CA TYR A 476 -9.33 -4.82 -14.76
C TYR A 476 -8.81 -3.72 -15.70
N GLY A 477 -9.70 -2.99 -16.38
CA GLY A 477 -9.32 -1.95 -17.33
C GLY A 477 -8.55 -0.81 -16.69
N LEU A 478 -8.95 -0.38 -15.49
CA LEU A 478 -8.20 0.62 -14.71
C LEU A 478 -6.78 0.14 -14.39
N SER A 479 -6.61 -1.14 -14.06
CA SER A 479 -5.30 -1.75 -13.77
C SER A 479 -4.41 -1.80 -15.01
N ILE A 480 -4.97 -2.14 -16.17
CA ILE A 480 -4.24 -2.13 -17.45
C ILE A 480 -3.77 -0.71 -17.79
N VAL A 481 -4.64 0.28 -17.68
CA VAL A 481 -4.30 1.69 -17.93
C VAL A 481 -3.22 2.17 -16.97
N PHE A 482 -3.32 1.83 -15.69
CA PHE A 482 -2.28 2.12 -14.71
C PHE A 482 -0.92 1.55 -15.13
N LEU A 483 -0.82 0.25 -15.42
CA LEU A 483 0.46 -0.37 -15.73
C LEU A 483 1.05 0.16 -17.04
N ARG A 484 0.21 0.41 -18.06
CA ARG A 484 0.61 0.98 -19.35
C ARG A 484 1.22 2.38 -19.18
N ASN A 485 0.55 3.26 -18.45
CA ASN A 485 1.06 4.60 -18.17
C ASN A 485 2.34 4.56 -17.32
N LEU A 486 2.42 3.61 -16.40
CA LEU A 486 3.60 3.45 -15.58
C LEU A 486 4.81 2.97 -16.40
N ALA A 487 4.61 1.98 -17.25
CA ALA A 487 5.62 1.51 -18.21
C ALA A 487 6.05 2.64 -19.14
N PHE A 488 5.11 3.43 -19.67
CA PHE A 488 5.41 4.59 -20.52
C PHE A 488 6.28 5.63 -19.80
N LYS A 489 5.92 6.00 -18.56
CA LYS A 489 6.72 6.92 -17.76
C LYS A 489 8.15 6.39 -17.58
N PHE A 490 8.31 5.14 -17.16
CA PHE A 490 9.63 4.59 -16.94
C PHE A 490 10.47 4.44 -18.21
N CYS A 491 9.86 4.03 -19.33
CA CYS A 491 10.56 3.92 -20.61
C CYS A 491 10.97 5.29 -21.17
N SER A 492 10.15 6.33 -20.94
CA SER A 492 10.43 7.69 -21.43
C SER A 492 11.48 8.43 -20.60
N GLU A 493 11.54 8.16 -19.29
CA GLU A 493 12.53 8.74 -18.38
C GLU A 493 13.90 8.04 -18.45
N ASP A 494 13.94 6.78 -18.92
CA ASP A 494 15.17 6.01 -19.04
C ASP A 494 15.84 6.20 -20.41
N SER A 495 17.05 6.77 -20.41
CA SER A 495 17.74 7.15 -21.64
C SER A 495 18.12 5.97 -22.52
N GLU A 496 18.47 4.82 -21.92
CA GLU A 496 18.89 3.65 -22.68
C GLU A 496 17.68 2.98 -23.35
N ILE A 497 16.61 2.77 -22.58
CA ILE A 497 15.37 2.20 -23.11
C ILE A 497 14.76 3.12 -24.18
N SER A 498 14.71 4.43 -23.94
CA SER A 498 14.18 5.38 -24.91
C SER A 498 14.95 5.35 -26.25
N VAL A 499 16.29 5.27 -26.20
CA VAL A 499 17.14 5.12 -27.40
C VAL A 499 16.87 3.79 -28.10
N ASN A 500 16.68 2.69 -27.36
CA ASN A 500 16.38 1.38 -27.95
C ASN A 500 15.05 1.41 -28.73
N PHE A 501 14.00 2.02 -28.18
CA PHE A 501 12.72 2.18 -28.91
C PHE A 501 12.90 3.03 -30.17
N GLN A 502 13.66 4.13 -30.10
CA GLN A 502 13.95 4.96 -31.27
C GLN A 502 14.75 4.22 -32.35
N ALA A 503 15.74 3.43 -31.96
CA ALA A 503 16.56 2.64 -32.88
C ALA A 503 15.73 1.57 -33.62
N LEU A 504 14.67 1.06 -32.97
CA LEU A 504 13.70 0.14 -33.57
C LEU A 504 12.63 0.85 -34.41
N GLY A 505 12.64 2.19 -34.47
CA GLY A 505 11.61 2.98 -35.16
C GLY A 505 10.24 2.92 -34.48
N LEU A 506 10.19 2.64 -33.18
CA LEU A 506 8.97 2.46 -32.41
C LEU A 506 8.57 3.75 -31.67
N ASN A 507 7.32 4.17 -31.82
CA ASN A 507 6.76 5.27 -31.05
C ASN A 507 6.30 4.78 -29.67
N LEU A 508 6.96 5.23 -28.60
CA LEU A 508 6.67 4.83 -27.22
C LEU A 508 5.19 5.00 -26.82
N LYS A 509 4.53 6.08 -27.25
CA LYS A 509 3.13 6.31 -26.90
C LYS A 509 2.23 5.28 -27.56
N GLU A 510 2.40 5.03 -28.85
CA GLU A 510 1.62 4.02 -29.59
C GLU A 510 1.88 2.63 -29.01
N GLN A 511 3.14 2.29 -28.73
CA GLN A 511 3.50 0.97 -28.18
C GLN A 511 2.91 0.70 -26.80
N LEU A 512 2.77 1.72 -25.95
CA LEU A 512 2.46 1.52 -24.53
C LEU A 512 1.06 2.01 -24.13
N LEU A 513 0.53 3.06 -24.76
CA LEU A 513 -0.74 3.70 -24.38
C LEU A 513 -1.91 3.39 -25.32
N GLU A 514 -1.69 2.65 -26.41
CA GLU A 514 -2.79 2.16 -27.24
C GLU A 514 -3.40 0.88 -26.64
N TRP A 515 -4.72 0.91 -26.42
CA TRP A 515 -5.49 -0.19 -25.86
C TRP A 515 -5.48 -1.39 -26.79
N GLU A 516 -5.26 -2.60 -26.25
CA GLU A 516 -5.11 -3.86 -26.99
C GLU A 516 -3.92 -3.93 -27.98
N PHE A 517 -3.06 -2.91 -28.01
CA PHE A 517 -1.82 -2.99 -28.77
C PHE A 517 -0.74 -3.67 -27.93
N ASP A 518 -0.17 -4.75 -28.47
CA ASP A 518 0.95 -5.46 -27.83
C ASP A 518 2.27 -4.76 -28.16
N CYS A 519 3.06 -4.47 -27.13
CA CYS A 519 4.34 -3.80 -27.32
C CYS A 519 5.32 -4.76 -28.01
N GLN A 520 5.88 -4.32 -29.15
CA GLN A 520 6.83 -5.13 -29.91
C GLN A 520 8.13 -5.39 -29.15
N SER A 521 8.39 -4.63 -28.08
CA SER A 521 9.58 -4.73 -27.25
C SER A 521 9.25 -4.98 -25.78
N ASN A 522 8.39 -5.98 -25.51
CA ASN A 522 8.03 -6.37 -24.14
C ASN A 522 9.25 -6.70 -23.25
N GLU A 523 10.36 -7.18 -23.80
CA GLU A 523 11.61 -7.39 -23.05
C GLU A 523 12.16 -6.12 -22.42
N ASN A 524 12.19 -5.01 -23.17
CA ASN A 524 12.59 -3.69 -22.64
C ASN A 524 11.62 -3.21 -21.55
N VAL A 525 10.31 -3.47 -21.73
CA VAL A 525 9.29 -3.13 -20.74
C VAL A 525 9.43 -3.96 -19.46
N ILE A 526 9.67 -5.27 -19.57
CA ILE A 526 9.93 -6.15 -18.43
C ILE A 526 11.18 -5.73 -17.68
N THR A 527 12.25 -5.41 -18.42
CA THR A 527 13.52 -4.93 -17.87
C THR A 527 13.30 -3.69 -17.00
N ILE A 528 12.67 -2.66 -17.56
CA ILE A 528 12.51 -1.39 -16.84
C ILE A 528 11.52 -1.51 -15.68
N LEU A 529 10.44 -2.29 -15.83
CA LEU A 529 9.49 -2.53 -14.73
C LEU A 529 10.17 -3.29 -13.59
N SER A 530 10.93 -4.34 -13.89
CA SER A 530 11.65 -5.13 -12.87
C SER A 530 12.65 -4.27 -12.11
N GLN A 531 13.39 -3.42 -12.82
CA GLN A 531 14.36 -2.51 -12.21
C GLN A 531 13.70 -1.42 -11.36
N LYS A 532 12.75 -0.66 -11.93
CA LYS A 532 12.18 0.53 -11.27
C LYS A 532 11.20 0.17 -10.15
N LEU A 533 10.55 -0.99 -10.21
CA LEU A 533 9.67 -1.48 -9.15
C LEU A 533 10.38 -2.36 -8.11
N ASN A 534 11.69 -2.62 -8.27
CA ASN A 534 12.45 -3.53 -7.42
C ASN A 534 11.81 -4.94 -7.34
N ILE A 535 11.48 -5.52 -8.49
CA ILE A 535 10.82 -6.83 -8.62
C ILE A 535 11.74 -7.80 -9.36
N HIS A 536 11.70 -9.08 -8.97
CA HIS A 536 12.33 -10.16 -9.74
C HIS A 536 11.31 -10.77 -10.69
N THR A 537 11.47 -10.55 -11.99
CA THR A 537 10.59 -11.14 -13.00
C THR A 537 11.24 -12.38 -13.61
N ILE A 538 10.49 -13.49 -13.64
CA ILE A 538 10.92 -14.78 -14.17
C ILE A 538 9.99 -15.13 -15.34
N VAL A 539 10.56 -15.24 -16.53
CA VAL A 539 9.82 -15.58 -17.75
C VAL A 539 10.18 -16.99 -18.18
N PHE A 540 9.19 -17.88 -18.21
CA PHE A 540 9.28 -19.18 -18.85
C PHE A 540 8.94 -19.01 -20.33
N GLN A 541 9.95 -18.87 -21.17
CA GLN A 541 9.79 -18.81 -22.63
C GLN A 541 9.59 -20.23 -23.17
N ILE A 542 8.38 -20.53 -23.60
CA ILE A 542 7.92 -21.86 -24.01
C ILE A 542 7.94 -21.96 -25.52
N GLU A 543 8.78 -22.86 -26.02
CA GLU A 543 8.91 -23.14 -27.45
C GLU A 543 9.11 -24.65 -27.66
N ASN A 544 8.45 -25.20 -28.68
CA ASN A 544 8.67 -26.59 -29.12
C ASN A 544 8.61 -27.64 -27.99
N GLN A 545 7.61 -27.53 -27.09
CA GLN A 545 7.42 -28.43 -25.94
C GLN A 545 8.60 -28.41 -24.92
N SER A 546 9.38 -27.34 -24.94
CA SER A 546 10.48 -27.04 -24.02
C SER A 546 10.31 -25.64 -23.44
N PHE A 547 11.17 -25.25 -22.50
CA PHE A 547 11.22 -23.86 -22.05
C PHE A 547 12.62 -23.41 -21.68
N GLN A 548 12.86 -22.12 -21.86
CA GLN A 548 13.99 -21.38 -21.31
C GLN A 548 13.49 -20.47 -20.18
N ILE A 549 14.34 -20.22 -19.19
CA ILE A 549 14.05 -19.29 -18.10
C ILE A 549 14.87 -18.03 -18.36
N LEU A 550 14.20 -16.89 -18.48
CA LEU A 550 14.81 -15.57 -18.50
C LEU A 550 14.52 -14.90 -17.15
N GLU A 551 15.57 -14.41 -16.50
CA GLU A 551 15.46 -13.75 -15.20
C GLU A 551 15.87 -12.29 -15.28
N TYR A 552 14.99 -11.43 -14.80
CA TYR A 552 15.19 -9.98 -14.72
C TYR A 552 15.24 -9.63 -13.24
N ASN A 553 16.44 -9.66 -12.66
CA ASN A 553 16.69 -9.30 -11.28
C ASN A 553 17.81 -8.26 -11.18
N PHE A 554 17.46 -7.07 -10.69
CA PHE A 554 18.38 -5.94 -10.56
C PHE A 554 18.69 -5.60 -9.09
N SER A 555 18.21 -6.39 -8.14
CA SER A 555 18.32 -6.13 -6.71
C SER A 555 18.65 -7.40 -5.94
N SER A 556 19.44 -7.26 -4.88
CA SER A 556 19.68 -8.37 -3.94
C SER A 556 18.44 -8.70 -3.10
N ASN A 557 17.53 -7.72 -2.92
CA ASN A 557 16.34 -7.84 -2.09
C ASN A 557 15.10 -7.33 -2.86
N PRO A 558 14.62 -8.06 -3.89
CA PRO A 558 13.39 -7.72 -4.59
C PRO A 558 12.18 -7.79 -3.65
N ILE A 559 11.21 -6.90 -3.84
CA ILE A 559 10.01 -6.85 -2.97
C ILE A 559 9.09 -8.05 -3.20
N THR A 560 9.07 -8.58 -4.42
CA THR A 560 8.29 -9.76 -4.81
C THR A 560 8.86 -10.40 -6.08
N LYS A 561 8.35 -11.59 -6.43
CA LYS A 561 8.66 -12.31 -7.67
C LYS A 561 7.42 -12.36 -8.57
N ILE A 562 7.58 -12.09 -9.87
CA ILE A 562 6.54 -12.22 -10.89
C ILE A 562 6.90 -13.36 -11.83
N TYR A 563 5.95 -14.27 -12.08
CA TYR A 563 6.15 -15.45 -12.91
C TYR A 563 5.29 -15.36 -14.17
N LEU A 564 5.93 -15.27 -15.32
CA LEU A 564 5.28 -15.17 -16.63
C LEU A 564 5.51 -16.45 -17.43
N LEU A 565 4.45 -16.98 -18.01
CA LEU A 565 4.50 -18.07 -18.99
C LEU A 565 4.33 -17.46 -20.37
N PHE A 566 5.39 -17.44 -21.18
CA PHE A 566 5.36 -16.84 -22.50
C PHE A 566 5.38 -17.93 -23.57
N GLN A 567 4.42 -17.88 -24.48
CA GLN A 567 4.49 -18.56 -25.77
C GLN A 567 4.36 -17.50 -26.88
N PRO A 568 4.83 -17.74 -28.11
CA PRO A 568 4.77 -16.74 -29.17
C PRO A 568 3.38 -16.08 -29.29
N GLY A 569 3.33 -14.77 -29.03
CA GLY A 569 2.12 -13.95 -29.10
C GLY A 569 1.18 -13.99 -27.87
N HIS A 570 1.55 -14.67 -26.76
CA HIS A 570 0.68 -14.74 -25.60
C HIS A 570 1.41 -14.94 -24.26
N TYR A 571 0.96 -14.22 -23.24
CA TYR A 571 1.42 -14.37 -21.85
C TYR A 571 0.31 -14.96 -20.98
N ASN A 572 0.71 -15.86 -20.10
CA ASN A 572 -0.09 -16.41 -19.00
C ASN A 572 0.64 -16.21 -17.66
N ILE A 573 -0.09 -16.43 -16.57
CA ILE A 573 0.42 -16.26 -15.20
C ILE A 573 0.96 -17.61 -14.71
N GLY A 574 2.23 -17.66 -14.33
CA GLY A 574 2.79 -18.79 -13.60
C GLY A 574 2.46 -18.68 -12.11
N ILE A 575 2.04 -19.77 -11.49
CA ILE A 575 1.81 -19.80 -10.04
C ILE A 575 2.99 -20.53 -9.39
N PRO A 576 3.82 -19.84 -8.58
CA PRO A 576 4.99 -20.46 -8.00
C PRO A 576 4.59 -21.59 -7.05
N LYS A 577 5.47 -22.56 -6.90
CA LYS A 577 5.40 -23.48 -5.77
C LYS A 577 5.75 -22.68 -4.52
N VAL A 578 4.89 -22.71 -3.50
CA VAL A 578 5.19 -22.07 -2.21
C VAL A 578 6.53 -22.64 -1.75
N GLU A 579 7.55 -21.79 -1.67
CA GLU A 579 8.81 -22.15 -1.03
C GLU A 579 8.43 -22.53 0.40
N GLN A 580 8.47 -23.83 0.72
CA GLN A 580 8.49 -24.24 2.11
C GLN A 580 9.75 -23.59 2.68
N GLN A 581 9.58 -22.48 3.41
CA GLN A 581 10.62 -21.96 4.26
C GLN A 581 10.97 -23.11 5.19
N LEU A 582 12.10 -23.77 4.92
CA LEU A 582 12.72 -24.66 5.87
C LEU A 582 13.06 -23.78 7.07
N GLU A 583 12.29 -23.96 8.14
CA GLU A 583 12.48 -23.35 9.46
C GLU A 583 13.90 -23.54 9.99
#